data_AF-A0A6M6E1N9-F1
#
_entry.id   AF-A0A6M6E1N9-F1
#
_cell.length_a   1.000
_cell.length_b   1.000
_cell.length_c   1.000
_cell.angle_alpha   90.00
_cell.angle_beta   90.00
_cell.angle_gamma   90.00
#
_symmetry.space_group_name_H-M   'P 1'
#
loop_
_entity.id
_entity.type
_entity.pdbx_description
1 polymer ?
#
loop_
_entity_poly.entity_id
_entity_poly.type
_entity_poly.pdbx_seq_one_letter_code
_entity_poly.pdbx_strand_id
1 'polypeptide(L)'
;MIFEETYHFLLHNVSSKEFDVCLVSLLNVDWDGVIQISPTQTSNRVGTKRKYMKEMIKRLSSSKRQNVFIPDETEEGTKYRFTLGPTRNLGFNKHTDKYCKKYSFFYTEAFRSLPLNAKRLLLMAAFRMSTLKSEKVMFKYHEIVPNSKNQGNRFFTKSRLEDAIHAIENSELNNVVSIELENNPYSYTENHTDAIVFSFAKGTLNDFLENQTERDLLRKHIYQAGFPEYINDELCKEIEGVGMSLYKSLLKIEKQKSMKQGVISGAKDELLKLARFIYNAAIKKLSLAFHSKPELLANPKQASAYFSTLICDEATQEMKNYANQRESIKSLLNNEFLHKEISTQALGEEVGFIEVYEHIQPIREKYNKAAHISNVLSIWYEKWVISRYDALSKDVEVLQTASSEEVEKVKKKRNWTSLECALNSLRELKARTYEQLDKLTEQVKSYGNKALFTNGSIALFEAEKQSLKDYFTFQQENRKNLTNVSA
;
A
#
# COMPACT_ATOMS: atom_id res chain seq x y z
N MET A 1 -7.12 -3.40 8.86
CA MET A 1 -8.59 -3.52 8.83
C MET A 1 -8.93 -5.00 8.61
N ILE A 2 -10.16 -5.42 8.90
CA ILE A 2 -10.68 -6.74 8.52
C ILE A 2 -11.63 -6.50 7.35
N PHE A 3 -11.19 -6.79 6.13
CA PHE A 3 -12.00 -6.55 4.92
C PHE A 3 -13.07 -7.62 4.74
N GLU A 4 -14.06 -7.34 3.90
CA GLU A 4 -15.20 -8.25 3.64
C GLU A 4 -14.77 -9.67 3.26
N GLU A 5 -13.74 -9.83 2.41
CA GLU A 5 -13.16 -11.13 2.08
C GLU A 5 -12.61 -11.86 3.32
N THR A 6 -11.83 -11.15 4.14
CA THR A 6 -11.28 -11.69 5.39
C THR A 6 -12.38 -12.05 6.37
N TYR A 7 -13.42 -11.22 6.46
CA TYR A 7 -14.61 -11.45 7.26
C TYR A 7 -15.30 -12.76 6.86
N HIS A 8 -15.60 -12.95 5.57
CA HIS A 8 -16.20 -14.19 5.09
C HIS A 8 -15.29 -15.40 5.35
N PHE A 9 -13.98 -15.28 5.11
CA PHE A 9 -13.06 -16.38 5.41
C PHE A 9 -13.09 -16.77 6.90
N LEU A 10 -13.07 -15.80 7.82
CA LEU A 10 -13.15 -16.03 9.26
C LEU A 10 -14.50 -16.64 9.69
N LEU A 11 -15.59 -16.32 8.99
CA LEU A 11 -16.87 -16.97 9.26
C LEU A 11 -16.89 -18.44 8.83
N HIS A 12 -16.37 -18.79 7.66
CA HIS A 12 -16.63 -20.10 7.06
C HIS A 12 -15.47 -21.10 7.20
N ASN A 13 -14.24 -20.64 7.21
CA ASN A 13 -13.09 -21.48 6.84
C ASN A 13 -12.05 -21.70 7.95
N VAL A 14 -12.32 -21.26 9.18
CA VAL A 14 -11.37 -21.37 10.29
C VAL A 14 -11.95 -22.10 11.49
N SER A 15 -11.08 -22.79 12.23
CA SER A 15 -11.34 -23.23 13.60
C SER A 15 -11.20 -22.07 14.61
N SER A 16 -11.62 -22.28 15.86
CA SER A 16 -11.56 -21.23 16.91
C SER A 16 -10.16 -20.61 17.09
N LYS A 17 -9.11 -21.44 17.07
CA LYS A 17 -7.73 -20.94 17.21
C LYS A 17 -7.16 -20.36 15.93
N GLU A 18 -7.53 -20.89 14.76
CA GLU A 18 -7.16 -20.29 13.46
C GLU A 18 -7.76 -18.89 13.29
N PHE A 19 -8.96 -18.67 13.85
CA PHE A 19 -9.59 -17.35 13.90
C PHE A 19 -8.67 -16.33 14.61
N ASP A 20 -8.18 -16.68 15.80
CA ASP A 20 -7.28 -15.83 16.59
C ASP A 20 -5.94 -15.61 15.85
N VAL A 21 -5.40 -16.66 15.22
CA VAL A 21 -4.17 -16.57 14.40
C VAL A 21 -4.33 -15.56 13.28
N CYS A 22 -5.44 -15.60 12.55
CA CYS A 22 -5.71 -14.65 11.47
C CYS A 22 -5.85 -13.22 12.00
N LEU A 23 -6.58 -13.01 13.11
CA LEU A 23 -6.72 -11.69 13.71
C LEU A 23 -5.39 -11.08 14.17
N VAL A 24 -4.57 -11.88 14.86
CA VAL A 24 -3.23 -11.46 15.31
C VAL A 24 -2.34 -11.19 14.10
N SER A 25 -2.43 -11.99 13.04
CA SER A 25 -1.66 -11.78 11.81
C SER A 25 -2.02 -10.44 11.16
N LEU A 26 -3.32 -10.09 11.05
CA LEU A 26 -3.79 -8.80 10.52
C LEU A 26 -3.31 -7.56 11.29
N LEU A 27 -2.87 -7.72 12.56
CA LEU A 27 -2.21 -6.64 13.31
C LEU A 27 -0.73 -6.51 13.00
N ASN A 28 -0.12 -7.52 12.40
CA ASN A 28 1.33 -7.68 12.28
C ASN A 28 1.78 -7.89 10.82
N VAL A 29 0.94 -7.49 9.86
CA VAL A 29 1.20 -7.56 8.42
C VAL A 29 1.76 -6.22 7.94
N ASP A 30 2.83 -6.25 7.14
CA ASP A 30 3.37 -5.04 6.50
C ASP A 30 2.59 -4.65 5.23
N TRP A 31 3.05 -3.61 4.53
CA TRP A 31 2.43 -3.17 3.28
C TRP A 31 2.43 -4.23 2.16
N ASP A 32 3.37 -5.16 2.18
CA ASP A 32 3.49 -6.23 1.17
C ASP A 32 2.62 -7.45 1.47
N GLY A 33 1.94 -7.45 2.62
CA GLY A 33 1.14 -8.58 3.10
C GLY A 33 1.95 -9.55 3.97
N VAL A 34 3.23 -9.29 4.25
CA VAL A 34 4.10 -10.21 4.99
C VAL A 34 3.88 -10.06 6.49
N ILE A 35 3.62 -11.18 7.16
CA ILE A 35 3.48 -11.25 8.61
C ILE A 35 4.89 -11.14 9.22
N GLN A 36 5.14 -10.08 9.98
CA GLN A 36 6.47 -9.77 10.51
C GLN A 36 6.75 -10.42 11.88
N ILE A 37 5.73 -10.89 12.59
CA ILE A 37 5.91 -11.63 13.84
C ILE A 37 6.24 -13.09 13.58
N SER A 38 7.12 -13.64 14.42
CA SER A 38 7.49 -15.05 14.35
C SER A 38 6.32 -15.98 14.77
N PRO A 39 6.28 -17.24 14.29
CA PRO A 39 5.30 -18.22 14.76
C PRO A 39 5.31 -18.41 16.29
N THR A 40 6.46 -18.25 16.93
CA THR A 40 6.59 -18.31 18.40
C THR A 40 5.85 -17.16 19.06
N GLN A 41 6.05 -15.92 18.61
CA GLN A 41 5.33 -14.74 19.13
C GLN A 41 3.82 -14.85 18.88
N THR A 42 3.41 -15.32 17.69
CA THR A 42 2.00 -15.58 17.39
C THR A 42 1.42 -16.61 18.35
N SER A 43 2.17 -17.68 18.68
CA SER A 43 1.67 -18.73 19.56
C SER A 43 1.45 -18.24 20.99
N ASN A 44 2.34 -17.38 21.49
CA ASN A 44 2.19 -16.74 22.79
C ASN A 44 0.98 -15.80 22.81
N ARG A 45 0.81 -14.97 21.78
CA ARG A 45 -0.33 -14.04 21.67
C ARG A 45 -1.68 -14.73 21.52
N VAL A 46 -1.73 -15.89 20.86
CA VAL A 46 -2.96 -16.70 20.70
C VAL A 46 -3.24 -17.60 21.92
N GLY A 47 -2.25 -17.81 22.79
CA GLY A 47 -2.34 -18.73 23.92
C GLY A 47 -2.36 -20.19 23.46
N THR A 48 -1.37 -20.59 22.66
CA THR A 48 -1.21 -21.98 22.17
C THR A 48 0.26 -22.40 22.14
N LYS A 49 0.52 -23.71 22.01
CA LYS A 49 1.90 -24.24 21.91
C LYS A 49 2.45 -24.06 20.49
N ARG A 50 3.76 -23.85 20.38
CA ARG A 50 4.49 -23.71 19.09
C ARG A 50 4.23 -24.87 18.12
N LYS A 51 4.09 -26.11 18.62
CA LYS A 51 3.75 -27.28 17.79
C LYS A 51 2.43 -27.08 17.02
N TYR A 52 1.36 -26.72 17.72
CA TYR A 52 0.06 -26.49 17.12
C TYR A 52 0.04 -25.27 16.19
N MET A 53 0.85 -24.25 16.47
CA MET A 53 1.01 -23.12 15.55
C MET A 53 1.56 -23.56 14.19
N LYS A 54 2.58 -24.43 14.16
CA LYS A 54 3.11 -24.97 12.89
C LYS A 54 2.05 -25.74 12.11
N GLU A 55 1.24 -26.55 12.79
CA GLU A 55 0.13 -27.29 12.16
C GLU A 55 -0.93 -26.33 11.60
N MET A 56 -1.31 -25.29 12.34
CA MET A 56 -2.27 -24.28 11.87
C MET A 56 -1.75 -23.51 10.66
N ILE A 57 -0.49 -23.08 10.68
CA ILE A 57 0.15 -22.43 9.54
C ILE A 57 0.12 -23.36 8.32
N LYS A 58 0.52 -24.63 8.47
CA LYS A 58 0.45 -25.62 7.38
C LYS A 58 -0.96 -25.76 6.80
N ARG A 59 -2.01 -25.74 7.64
CA ARG A 59 -3.40 -25.78 7.17
C ARG A 59 -3.80 -24.49 6.45
N LEU A 60 -3.46 -23.32 6.99
CA LEU A 60 -3.74 -22.02 6.37
C LEU A 60 -2.97 -21.81 5.06
N SER A 61 -1.83 -22.48 4.88
CA SER A 61 -1.05 -22.53 3.62
C SER A 61 -1.55 -23.54 2.61
N SER A 62 -2.62 -24.29 2.89
CA SER A 62 -3.15 -25.29 1.97
C SER A 62 -4.17 -24.69 1.00
N SER A 63 -4.30 -25.30 -0.18
CA SER A 63 -5.33 -24.93 -1.17
C SER A 63 -6.75 -25.07 -0.62
N LYS A 64 -6.98 -26.03 0.30
CA LYS A 64 -8.27 -26.20 1.02
C LYS A 64 -8.63 -24.97 1.86
N ARG A 65 -7.64 -24.19 2.26
CA ARG A 65 -7.80 -22.90 2.96
C ARG A 65 -7.43 -21.74 2.06
N GLN A 66 -7.60 -21.86 0.74
CA GLN A 66 -7.37 -20.77 -0.22
C GLN A 66 -5.96 -20.17 -0.18
N ASN A 67 -4.96 -20.90 0.35
CA ASN A 67 -3.60 -20.40 0.53
C ASN A 67 -3.56 -19.03 1.25
N VAL A 68 -4.30 -18.89 2.36
CA VAL A 68 -4.31 -17.66 3.16
C VAL A 68 -2.89 -17.26 3.57
N PHE A 69 -2.04 -18.24 3.89
CA PHE A 69 -0.64 -18.02 4.24
C PHE A 69 0.25 -18.59 3.13
N ILE A 70 0.90 -17.74 2.34
CA ILE A 70 1.89 -18.18 1.36
C ILE A 70 3.30 -18.03 1.96
N PRO A 71 4.13 -19.09 2.01
CA PRO A 71 5.51 -18.96 2.49
C PRO A 71 6.29 -17.99 1.60
N ASP A 72 7.07 -17.12 2.23
CA ASP A 72 7.95 -16.14 1.59
C ASP A 72 9.35 -16.34 2.20
N GLU A 73 10.28 -16.86 1.40
CA GLU A 73 11.64 -17.11 1.86
C GLU A 73 12.41 -15.78 1.92
N THR A 74 12.87 -15.41 3.11
CA THR A 74 13.63 -14.18 3.35
C THR A 74 15.00 -14.51 3.94
N GLU A 75 15.93 -13.54 3.92
CA GLU A 75 17.22 -13.67 4.60
C GLU A 75 17.10 -14.00 6.10
N GLU A 76 15.99 -13.59 6.73
CA GLU A 76 15.66 -13.86 8.13
C GLU A 76 14.97 -15.22 8.35
N GLY A 77 14.84 -16.04 7.29
CA GLY A 77 14.12 -17.30 7.25
C GLY A 77 12.72 -17.19 6.62
N THR A 78 11.96 -18.28 6.67
CA THR A 78 10.61 -18.36 6.09
C THR A 78 9.64 -17.47 6.86
N LYS A 79 9.12 -16.43 6.18
CA LYS A 79 7.96 -15.65 6.61
C LYS A 79 6.71 -16.10 5.85
N TYR A 80 5.56 -15.52 6.18
CA TYR A 80 4.30 -15.86 5.54
C TYR A 80 3.58 -14.60 5.08
N ARG A 81 3.13 -14.59 3.83
CA ARG A 81 2.24 -13.57 3.29
C ARG A 81 0.80 -13.92 3.58
N PHE A 82 0.09 -13.00 4.22
CA PHE A 82 -1.35 -13.07 4.46
C PHE A 82 -2.10 -12.58 3.23
N THR A 83 -2.88 -13.41 2.55
CA THR A 83 -3.42 -13.09 1.22
C THR A 83 -4.84 -12.55 1.19
N LEU A 84 -5.56 -12.53 2.31
CA LEU A 84 -6.94 -12.05 2.36
C LEU A 84 -6.98 -10.53 2.54
N GLY A 85 -7.74 -9.85 1.68
CA GLY A 85 -7.83 -8.40 1.63
C GLY A 85 -6.77 -7.77 0.71
N PRO A 86 -6.84 -6.43 0.51
CA PRO A 86 -5.96 -5.71 -0.39
C PRO A 86 -4.53 -5.61 0.19
N THR A 87 -3.74 -6.66 0.06
CA THR A 87 -2.28 -6.56 0.25
C THR A 87 -1.69 -5.71 -0.87
N ARG A 88 -0.68 -4.87 -0.57
CA ARG A 88 0.03 -3.99 -1.51
C ARG A 88 -0.78 -2.85 -2.14
N ASN A 89 -2.10 -2.92 -2.14
CA ASN A 89 -2.97 -1.79 -2.48
C ASN A 89 -3.33 -1.04 -1.19
N LEU A 90 -2.48 -0.08 -0.81
CA LEU A 90 -2.65 0.77 0.39
C LEU A 90 -3.82 1.76 0.28
N GLY A 91 -4.63 1.66 -0.78
CA GLY A 91 -5.82 2.45 -1.00
C GLY A 91 -7.04 1.83 -0.29
N PHE A 92 -7.84 2.69 0.33
CA PHE A 92 -9.19 2.36 0.78
C PHE A 92 -10.19 3.11 -0.10
N ASN A 93 -11.10 2.39 -0.74
CA ASN A 93 -12.19 2.98 -1.48
C ASN A 93 -13.48 2.98 -0.65
N LYS A 94 -13.85 4.15 -0.12
CA LYS A 94 -15.05 4.34 0.69
C LYS A 94 -16.37 3.94 0.02
N HIS A 95 -16.39 3.82 -1.32
CA HIS A 95 -17.60 3.48 -2.08
C HIS A 95 -17.77 1.97 -2.31
N THR A 96 -16.68 1.21 -2.30
CA THR A 96 -16.70 -0.23 -2.63
C THR A 96 -16.26 -1.10 -1.47
N ASP A 97 -15.40 -0.59 -0.60
CA ASP A 97 -14.73 -1.41 0.40
C ASP A 97 -15.49 -1.33 1.72
N LYS A 98 -16.05 -2.46 2.14
CA LYS A 98 -16.59 -2.65 3.49
C LYS A 98 -15.53 -3.32 4.36
N TYR A 99 -15.43 -2.84 5.60
CA TYR A 99 -14.48 -3.41 6.55
C TYR A 99 -14.97 -3.27 8.00
N CYS A 100 -14.41 -4.13 8.84
CA CYS A 100 -14.43 -4.01 10.28
C CYS A 100 -13.09 -3.45 10.78
N LYS A 101 -13.14 -2.52 11.74
CA LYS A 101 -11.95 -2.13 12.49
C LYS A 101 -11.44 -3.32 13.32
N LYS A 102 -10.15 -3.28 13.67
CA LYS A 102 -9.52 -4.29 14.54
C LYS A 102 -9.79 -3.91 16.00
N TYR A 103 -11.05 -3.98 16.43
CA TYR A 103 -11.45 -3.57 17.77
C TYR A 103 -10.65 -4.28 18.86
N SER A 104 -10.34 -3.57 19.94
CA SER A 104 -9.42 -4.06 20.97
C SER A 104 -9.92 -5.34 21.64
N PHE A 105 -11.24 -5.47 21.82
CA PHE A 105 -11.86 -6.65 22.44
C PHE A 105 -11.53 -7.96 21.70
N PHE A 106 -11.28 -7.94 20.38
CA PHE A 106 -10.87 -9.13 19.61
C PHE A 106 -9.54 -9.75 20.08
N TYR A 107 -8.73 -8.99 20.81
CA TYR A 107 -7.38 -9.36 21.20
C TYR A 107 -7.26 -9.66 22.70
N THR A 108 -8.38 -9.71 23.41
CA THR A 108 -8.46 -10.02 24.85
C THR A 108 -8.42 -11.53 25.12
N GLU A 109 -8.14 -11.91 26.37
CA GLU A 109 -8.28 -13.31 26.79
C GLU A 109 -9.71 -13.81 26.77
N ALA A 110 -10.67 -12.95 27.16
CA ALA A 110 -12.09 -13.26 27.11
C ALA A 110 -12.53 -13.66 25.69
N PHE A 111 -12.16 -12.88 24.66
CA PHE A 111 -12.45 -13.24 23.28
C PHE A 111 -11.77 -14.53 22.84
N ARG A 112 -10.47 -14.70 23.14
CA ARG A 112 -9.71 -15.91 22.76
C ARG A 112 -10.32 -17.19 23.33
N SER A 113 -10.96 -17.10 24.49
CA SER A 113 -11.59 -18.21 25.20
C SER A 113 -12.99 -18.57 24.69
N LEU A 114 -13.60 -17.71 23.87
CA LEU A 114 -14.93 -17.97 23.32
C LEU A 114 -14.96 -19.19 22.37
N PRO A 115 -16.10 -19.91 22.33
CA PRO A 115 -16.34 -20.90 21.29
C PRO A 115 -16.44 -20.25 19.91
N LEU A 116 -16.18 -21.03 18.85
CA LEU A 116 -16.10 -20.51 17.49
C LEU A 116 -17.37 -19.77 17.04
N ASN A 117 -18.55 -20.25 17.41
CA ASN A 117 -19.81 -19.59 17.02
C ASN A 117 -20.02 -18.26 17.74
N ALA A 118 -19.59 -18.13 19.00
CA ALA A 118 -19.59 -16.84 19.69
C ALA A 118 -18.62 -15.84 19.03
N LYS A 119 -17.42 -16.28 18.64
CA LYS A 119 -16.46 -15.44 17.88
C LYS A 119 -17.05 -14.97 16.55
N ARG A 120 -17.71 -15.87 15.83
CA ARG A 120 -18.42 -15.55 14.58
C ARG A 120 -19.52 -14.51 14.81
N LEU A 121 -20.35 -14.72 15.83
CA LEU A 121 -21.45 -13.82 16.16
C LEU A 121 -20.95 -12.40 16.45
N LEU A 122 -19.92 -12.29 17.30
CA LEU A 122 -19.28 -11.00 17.61
C LEU A 122 -18.64 -10.36 16.38
N LEU A 123 -17.98 -11.13 15.52
CA LEU A 123 -17.42 -10.58 14.29
C LEU A 123 -18.51 -10.06 13.34
N MET A 124 -19.64 -10.76 13.21
CA MET A 124 -20.80 -10.28 12.44
C MET A 124 -21.30 -8.94 12.98
N ALA A 125 -21.55 -8.86 14.29
CA ALA A 125 -22.01 -7.65 14.95
C ALA A 125 -21.01 -6.50 14.83
N ALA A 126 -19.72 -6.75 15.07
CA ALA A 126 -18.66 -5.77 14.95
C ALA A 126 -18.48 -5.24 13.53
N PHE A 127 -18.62 -6.11 12.52
CA PHE A 127 -18.57 -5.72 11.11
C PHE A 127 -19.74 -4.82 10.73
N ARG A 128 -20.95 -5.14 11.22
CA ARG A 128 -22.13 -4.25 11.05
C ARG A 128 -21.95 -2.94 11.81
N MET A 129 -21.38 -2.95 13.02
CA MET A 129 -21.06 -1.75 13.78
C MET A 129 -20.08 -0.84 13.04
N SER A 130 -19.00 -1.38 12.47
CA SER A 130 -18.06 -0.60 11.66
C SER A 130 -18.69 -0.02 10.39
N THR A 131 -19.53 -0.79 9.69
CA THR A 131 -20.14 -0.35 8.43
C THR A 131 -21.24 0.69 8.65
N LEU A 132 -22.09 0.51 9.66
CA LEU A 132 -23.16 1.46 10.02
C LEU A 132 -22.65 2.64 10.87
N LYS A 133 -21.44 2.54 11.44
CA LYS A 133 -20.88 3.52 12.40
C LYS A 133 -21.81 3.75 13.60
N SER A 134 -22.43 2.68 14.08
CA SER A 134 -23.36 2.69 15.21
C SER A 134 -22.99 1.61 16.21
N GLU A 135 -22.91 1.98 17.49
CA GLU A 135 -22.67 1.04 18.62
C GLU A 135 -23.90 0.20 18.94
N LYS A 136 -25.07 0.53 18.38
CA LYS A 136 -26.26 -0.31 18.41
C LYS A 136 -26.54 -0.84 17.01
N VAL A 137 -26.54 -2.16 16.83
CA VAL A 137 -26.80 -2.80 15.54
C VAL A 137 -27.80 -3.93 15.67
N MET A 138 -28.64 -4.07 14.65
CA MET A 138 -29.71 -5.05 14.60
C MET A 138 -29.50 -6.00 13.44
N PHE A 139 -29.81 -7.28 13.64
CA PHE A 139 -29.94 -8.30 12.59
C PHE A 139 -31.35 -8.84 12.60
N LYS A 140 -31.95 -9.00 11.42
CA LYS A 140 -33.13 -9.86 11.32
C LYS A 140 -32.74 -11.28 11.71
N TYR A 141 -33.58 -11.99 12.44
CA TYR A 141 -33.25 -13.33 12.94
C TYR A 141 -32.80 -14.28 11.82
N HIS A 142 -33.49 -14.24 10.68
CA HIS A 142 -33.20 -15.09 9.52
C HIS A 142 -31.88 -14.77 8.79
N GLU A 143 -31.26 -13.61 9.05
CA GLU A 143 -29.92 -13.29 8.55
C GLU A 143 -28.84 -14.09 9.29
N ILE A 144 -29.10 -14.47 10.54
CA ILE A 144 -28.18 -15.26 11.36
C ILE A 144 -28.57 -16.74 11.31
N VAL A 145 -29.82 -17.08 11.57
CA VAL A 145 -30.35 -18.45 11.54
C VAL A 145 -31.23 -18.61 10.29
N PRO A 146 -30.73 -19.23 9.21
CA PRO A 146 -31.47 -19.27 7.95
C PRO A 146 -32.74 -20.12 8.03
N ASN A 147 -33.82 -19.66 7.38
CA ASN A 147 -35.13 -20.34 7.35
C ASN A 147 -35.08 -21.69 6.59
N SER A 148 -34.08 -21.90 5.75
CA SER A 148 -33.87 -23.18 5.06
C SER A 148 -32.40 -23.59 5.09
N LYS A 149 -32.13 -24.91 5.11
CA LYS A 149 -30.77 -25.48 5.12
C LYS A 149 -29.92 -25.09 3.89
N ASN A 150 -30.55 -24.56 2.83
CA ASN A 150 -29.93 -24.17 1.57
C ASN A 150 -29.69 -22.65 1.43
N GLN A 151 -30.03 -21.84 2.43
CA GLN A 151 -29.78 -20.39 2.41
C GLN A 151 -28.63 -19.97 3.34
N GLY A 152 -27.74 -19.13 2.80
CA GLY A 152 -26.96 -18.09 3.50
C GLY A 152 -25.89 -18.50 4.53
N ASN A 153 -26.29 -19.06 5.68
CA ASN A 153 -25.42 -19.18 6.87
C ASN A 153 -25.56 -20.54 7.57
N ARG A 154 -24.91 -21.58 7.01
CA ARG A 154 -25.00 -22.97 7.53
C ARG A 154 -24.37 -23.19 8.92
N PHE A 155 -23.68 -22.21 9.49
CA PHE A 155 -22.96 -22.37 10.76
C PHE A 155 -23.84 -22.12 12.00
N PHE A 156 -24.92 -21.34 11.89
CA PHE A 156 -25.87 -21.12 12.99
C PHE A 156 -27.15 -21.94 12.84
N THR A 157 -27.50 -22.63 13.91
CA THR A 157 -28.85 -23.15 14.20
C THR A 157 -29.38 -22.37 15.41
N LYS A 158 -30.68 -22.49 15.72
CA LYS A 158 -31.27 -21.86 16.92
C LYS A 158 -30.44 -22.15 18.19
N SER A 159 -30.17 -23.44 18.48
CA SER A 159 -29.36 -23.81 19.64
C SER A 159 -27.93 -23.26 19.58
N ARG A 160 -27.26 -23.30 18.41
CA ARG A 160 -25.88 -22.74 18.30
C ARG A 160 -25.83 -21.23 18.47
N LEU A 161 -26.93 -20.53 18.17
CA LEU A 161 -27.05 -19.10 18.43
C LEU A 161 -27.25 -18.85 19.92
N GLU A 162 -28.17 -19.57 20.57
CA GLU A 162 -28.41 -19.48 22.01
C GLU A 162 -27.13 -19.80 22.81
N ASP A 163 -26.43 -20.88 22.46
CA ASP A 163 -25.13 -21.25 23.06
C ASP A 163 -24.09 -20.14 22.87
N ALA A 164 -24.07 -19.49 21.71
CA ALA A 164 -23.12 -18.42 21.40
C ALA A 164 -23.42 -17.15 22.21
N ILE A 165 -24.70 -16.78 22.36
CA ILE A 165 -25.13 -15.64 23.18
C ILE A 165 -24.76 -15.89 24.65
N HIS A 166 -25.16 -17.05 25.18
CA HIS A 166 -24.85 -17.43 26.57
C HIS A 166 -23.34 -17.46 26.84
N ALA A 167 -22.53 -17.91 25.88
CA ALA A 167 -21.07 -17.88 26.03
C ALA A 167 -20.49 -16.46 26.09
N ILE A 168 -21.10 -15.48 25.41
CA ILE A 168 -20.67 -14.07 25.45
C ILE A 168 -21.10 -13.44 26.77
N GLU A 169 -22.36 -13.63 27.18
CA GLU A 169 -22.93 -13.08 28.42
C GLU A 169 -22.20 -13.55 29.68
N ASN A 170 -21.74 -14.80 29.69
CA ASN A 170 -20.97 -15.37 30.80
C ASN A 170 -19.46 -15.08 30.73
N SER A 171 -19.02 -14.29 29.75
CA SER A 171 -17.63 -13.84 29.63
C SER A 171 -17.49 -12.38 30.02
N GLU A 172 -16.26 -11.91 30.23
CA GLU A 172 -15.98 -10.49 30.48
C GLU A 172 -16.42 -9.57 29.31
N LEU A 173 -16.72 -10.13 28.14
CA LEU A 173 -17.24 -9.38 26.99
C LEU A 173 -18.68 -8.91 27.17
N ASN A 174 -19.42 -9.40 28.16
CA ASN A 174 -20.73 -8.85 28.53
C ASN A 174 -20.64 -7.35 28.92
N ASN A 175 -19.48 -6.91 29.43
CA ASN A 175 -19.22 -5.50 29.70
C ASN A 175 -18.98 -4.67 28.42
N VAL A 176 -18.68 -5.35 27.30
CA VAL A 176 -18.38 -4.73 26.01
C VAL A 176 -19.61 -4.73 25.10
N VAL A 177 -20.44 -5.77 25.17
CA VAL A 177 -21.63 -5.92 24.33
C VAL A 177 -22.73 -6.69 25.05
N SER A 178 -23.92 -6.11 25.07
CA SER A 178 -25.15 -6.82 25.43
C SER A 178 -25.88 -7.27 24.18
N ILE A 179 -26.55 -8.43 24.27
CA ILE A 179 -27.30 -9.03 23.18
C ILE A 179 -28.74 -9.23 23.64
N GLU A 180 -29.69 -8.70 22.89
CA GLU A 180 -31.11 -8.80 23.19
C GLU A 180 -31.83 -9.46 22.01
N LEU A 181 -32.73 -10.41 22.32
CA LEU A 181 -33.63 -11.01 21.34
C LEU A 181 -34.93 -10.20 21.34
N GLU A 182 -35.14 -9.43 20.27
CA GLU A 182 -36.35 -8.63 20.10
C GLU A 182 -37.44 -9.51 19.49
N ASN A 183 -38.48 -9.76 20.29
CA ASN A 183 -39.61 -10.59 19.90
C ASN A 183 -40.70 -9.72 19.29
N ASN A 184 -41.31 -10.18 18.20
CA ASN A 184 -42.51 -9.57 17.66
C ASN A 184 -43.74 -10.24 18.27
N PRO A 185 -44.53 -9.50 19.06
CA PRO A 185 -45.72 -10.03 19.71
C PRO A 185 -46.82 -10.45 18.71
N TYR A 186 -46.69 -10.11 17.42
CA TYR A 186 -47.64 -10.42 16.35
C TYR A 186 -47.12 -11.47 15.34
N SER A 187 -46.00 -12.14 15.61
CA SER A 187 -45.48 -13.21 14.74
C SER A 187 -46.32 -14.49 14.87
N TYR A 188 -46.89 -14.95 13.75
CA TYR A 188 -47.68 -16.19 13.64
C TYR A 188 -46.83 -17.44 13.36
N THR A 189 -45.50 -17.37 13.55
CA THR A 189 -44.58 -18.51 13.38
C THR A 189 -44.11 -19.03 14.74
N GLU A 190 -43.70 -20.30 14.84
CA GLU A 190 -43.21 -20.92 16.10
C GLU A 190 -41.99 -20.20 16.71
N ASN A 191 -41.36 -19.27 15.99
CA ASN A 191 -40.24 -18.47 16.47
C ASN A 191 -40.67 -16.99 16.52
N HIS A 192 -40.95 -16.50 17.73
CA HIS A 192 -41.40 -15.12 17.95
C HIS A 192 -40.27 -14.08 17.87
N THR A 193 -39.01 -14.50 17.73
CA THR A 193 -37.86 -13.61 17.64
C THR A 193 -37.72 -13.07 16.22
N ASP A 194 -37.94 -11.77 16.06
CA ASP A 194 -37.85 -11.08 14.77
C ASP A 194 -36.46 -10.54 14.52
N ALA A 195 -35.79 -10.07 15.58
CA ALA A 195 -34.49 -9.46 15.49
C ALA A 195 -33.57 -9.79 16.66
N ILE A 196 -32.27 -9.65 16.40
CA ILE A 196 -31.20 -9.81 17.38
C ILE A 196 -30.49 -8.46 17.43
N VAL A 197 -30.50 -7.83 18.60
CA VAL A 197 -29.97 -6.49 18.83
C VAL A 197 -28.67 -6.62 19.63
N PHE A 198 -27.59 -6.03 19.10
CA PHE A 198 -26.31 -5.91 19.79
C PHE A 198 -26.14 -4.46 20.22
N SER A 199 -25.91 -4.23 21.50
CA SER A 199 -25.60 -2.92 22.06
C SER A 199 -24.18 -2.93 22.63
N PHE A 200 -23.24 -2.35 21.89
CA PHE A 200 -21.86 -2.19 22.32
C PHE A 200 -21.74 -1.04 23.32
N ALA A 201 -20.82 -1.17 24.27
CA ALA A 201 -20.51 -0.14 25.25
C ALA A 201 -20.05 1.14 24.54
N LYS A 202 -20.39 2.30 25.14
CA LYS A 202 -20.06 3.60 24.58
C LYS A 202 -18.55 3.76 24.39
N GLY A 203 -18.13 4.14 23.18
CA GLY A 203 -16.72 4.33 22.82
C GLY A 203 -16.09 3.14 22.09
N THR A 204 -16.76 1.99 22.02
CA THR A 204 -16.25 0.78 21.34
C THR A 204 -15.93 1.05 19.86
N LEU A 205 -16.66 1.95 19.18
CA LEU A 205 -16.37 2.33 17.79
C LEU A 205 -14.97 2.91 17.60
N ASN A 206 -14.42 3.54 18.64
CA ASN A 206 -13.12 4.20 18.64
C ASN A 206 -12.04 3.39 19.36
N ASP A 207 -12.41 2.31 20.05
CA ASP A 207 -11.48 1.40 20.71
C ASP A 207 -10.98 0.30 19.77
N PHE A 208 -9.94 0.62 18.99
CA PHE A 208 -9.35 -0.31 18.04
C PHE A 208 -7.83 -0.23 18.01
N LEU A 209 -7.22 -1.34 17.66
CA LEU A 209 -5.77 -1.44 17.51
C LEU A 209 -5.35 -1.09 16.08
N GLU A 210 -4.41 -0.14 15.98
CA GLU A 210 -3.76 0.18 14.71
C GLU A 210 -2.73 -0.87 14.32
N ASN A 211 -2.49 -1.01 13.01
CA ASN A 211 -1.32 -1.75 12.56
C ASN A 211 -0.09 -0.83 12.69
N GLN A 212 0.89 -1.20 13.51
CA GLN A 212 2.14 -0.45 13.66
C GLN A 212 3.34 -1.13 12.97
N THR A 213 3.11 -2.24 12.28
CA THR A 213 4.17 -3.07 11.67
C THR A 213 5.12 -2.28 10.78
N GLU A 214 4.59 -1.38 9.97
CA GLU A 214 5.42 -0.58 9.06
C GLU A 214 6.30 0.42 9.83
N ARG A 215 5.83 0.97 10.96
CA ARG A 215 6.62 1.87 11.82
C ARG A 215 7.75 1.11 12.47
N ASP A 216 7.46 -0.09 12.93
CA ASP A 216 8.45 -0.98 13.55
C ASP A 216 9.52 -1.40 12.54
N LEU A 217 9.11 -1.71 11.30
CA LEU A 217 10.03 -1.99 10.19
C LEU A 217 10.87 -0.77 9.82
N LEU A 218 10.28 0.42 9.74
CA LEU A 218 10.99 1.67 9.48
C LEU A 218 12.10 1.89 10.52
N ARG A 219 11.76 1.78 11.82
CA ARG A 219 12.76 1.90 12.91
C ARG A 219 13.84 0.84 12.79
N LYS A 220 13.46 -0.41 12.54
CA LYS A 220 14.41 -1.51 12.35
C LYS A 220 15.37 -1.22 11.18
N HIS A 221 14.86 -0.75 10.05
CA HIS A 221 15.68 -0.43 8.89
C HIS A 221 16.63 0.75 9.14
N ILE A 222 16.19 1.77 9.88
CA ILE A 222 17.04 2.90 10.25
C ILE A 222 18.14 2.46 11.23
N TYR A 223 17.78 1.67 12.24
CA TYR A 223 18.74 1.06 13.16
C TYR A 223 19.80 0.24 12.41
N GLN A 224 19.36 -0.65 11.51
CA GLN A 224 20.24 -1.48 10.69
C GLN A 224 21.09 -0.66 9.71
N ALA A 225 20.63 0.52 9.31
CA ALA A 225 21.36 1.46 8.46
C ALA A 225 22.32 2.38 9.24
N GLY A 226 22.56 2.12 10.53
CA GLY A 226 23.61 2.76 11.32
C GLY A 226 23.17 3.98 12.13
N PHE A 227 21.87 4.18 12.36
CA PHE A 227 21.36 5.19 13.28
C PHE A 227 20.66 4.53 14.47
N PRO A 228 21.36 4.34 15.62
CA PRO A 228 20.86 3.51 16.71
C PRO A 228 19.84 4.21 17.61
N GLU A 229 19.67 5.53 17.48
CA GLU A 229 18.77 6.30 18.34
C GLU A 229 17.30 6.05 18.01
N TYR A 230 16.45 6.21 19.02
CA TYR A 230 15.02 6.01 18.87
C TYR A 230 14.37 7.15 18.09
N ILE A 231 13.59 6.79 17.07
CA ILE A 231 12.80 7.74 16.28
C ILE A 231 11.36 7.77 16.79
N ASN A 232 10.89 8.98 17.10
CA ASN A 232 9.56 9.21 17.62
C ASN A 232 8.45 8.85 16.62
N ASP A 233 7.25 8.60 17.14
CA ASP A 233 6.10 8.12 16.37
C ASP A 233 5.59 9.13 15.33
N GLU A 234 5.70 10.43 15.61
CA GLU A 234 5.26 11.49 14.68
C GLU A 234 6.12 11.54 13.43
N LEU A 235 7.44 11.48 13.61
CA LEU A 235 8.39 11.39 12.51
C LEU A 235 8.16 10.11 11.69
N CYS A 236 7.98 8.96 12.33
CA CYS A 236 7.65 7.72 11.62
C CYS A 236 6.39 7.87 10.76
N LYS A 237 5.30 8.43 11.30
CA LYS A 237 4.04 8.64 10.56
C LYS A 237 4.21 9.53 9.33
N GLU A 238 5.03 10.58 9.43
CA GLU A 238 5.31 11.48 8.31
C GLU A 238 6.12 10.77 7.21
N ILE A 239 7.13 9.97 7.56
CA ILE A 239 7.93 9.17 6.62
C ILE A 239 7.09 8.08 5.95
N GLU A 240 6.28 7.35 6.73
CA GLU A 240 5.31 6.38 6.21
C GLU A 240 4.30 7.04 5.25
N GLY A 241 3.83 8.25 5.57
CA GLY A 241 2.93 9.00 4.71
C GLY A 241 3.50 9.25 3.31
N VAL A 242 4.79 9.56 3.23
CA VAL A 242 5.52 9.73 1.96
C VAL A 242 5.63 8.40 1.22
N GLY A 243 6.02 7.32 1.90
CA GLY A 243 6.09 5.98 1.29
C GLY A 243 4.73 5.52 0.75
N MET A 244 3.67 5.67 1.52
CA MET A 244 2.31 5.34 1.09
C MET A 244 1.85 6.18 -0.12
N SER A 245 2.27 7.45 -0.19
CA SER A 245 2.00 8.31 -1.35
C SER A 245 2.67 7.82 -2.63
N LEU A 246 3.91 7.31 -2.54
CA LEU A 246 4.61 6.68 -3.67
C LEU A 246 3.81 5.49 -4.23
N TYR A 247 3.45 4.53 -3.37
CA TYR A 247 2.66 3.34 -3.76
C TYR A 247 1.36 3.74 -4.46
N LYS A 248 0.58 4.64 -3.84
CA LYS A 248 -0.70 5.10 -4.38
C LYS A 248 -0.53 5.81 -5.72
N SER A 249 0.50 6.62 -5.87
CA SER A 249 0.76 7.40 -7.08
C SER A 249 1.15 6.49 -8.24
N LEU A 250 2.05 5.53 -8.03
CA LEU A 250 2.46 4.56 -9.05
C LEU A 250 1.28 3.69 -9.50
N LEU A 251 0.49 3.15 -8.56
CA LEU A 251 -0.70 2.36 -8.89
C LEU A 251 -1.77 3.16 -9.64
N LYS A 252 -1.93 4.45 -9.31
CA LYS A 252 -2.87 5.34 -10.02
C LYS A 252 -2.43 5.54 -11.48
N ILE A 253 -1.14 5.79 -11.70
CA ILE A 253 -0.59 5.97 -13.06
C ILE A 253 -0.69 4.65 -13.84
N GLU A 254 -0.32 3.53 -13.21
CA GLU A 254 -0.48 2.19 -13.78
C GLU A 254 -1.89 1.97 -14.28
N LYS A 255 -2.88 2.12 -13.40
CA LYS A 255 -4.31 1.93 -13.75
C LYS A 255 -4.74 2.81 -14.92
N GLN A 256 -4.32 4.08 -14.95
CA GLN A 256 -4.62 5.00 -16.05
C GLN A 256 -4.00 4.54 -17.38
N LYS A 257 -2.80 3.97 -17.35
CA LYS A 257 -2.12 3.44 -18.53
C LYS A 257 -2.74 2.13 -18.99
N SER A 258 -3.01 1.19 -18.08
CA SER A 258 -3.61 -0.10 -18.45
C SER A 258 -5.00 0.08 -19.09
N MET A 259 -5.74 1.12 -18.68
CA MET A 259 -7.02 1.48 -19.32
C MET A 259 -6.87 1.97 -20.76
N LYS A 260 -5.74 2.57 -21.12
CA LYS A 260 -5.49 3.12 -22.47
C LYS A 260 -4.78 2.14 -23.40
N GLN A 261 -3.89 1.32 -22.86
CA GLN A 261 -2.95 0.49 -23.62
C GLN A 261 -3.16 -1.01 -23.43
N GLY A 262 -4.10 -1.41 -22.57
CA GLY A 262 -4.27 -2.80 -22.15
C GLY A 262 -3.42 -3.15 -20.92
N VAL A 263 -3.78 -4.24 -20.24
CA VAL A 263 -3.06 -4.72 -19.05
C VAL A 263 -1.79 -5.44 -19.48
N ILE A 264 -0.64 -5.00 -18.96
CA ILE A 264 0.63 -5.70 -19.15
C ILE A 264 0.85 -6.65 -17.97
N SER A 265 0.97 -7.95 -18.29
CA SER A 265 1.13 -9.01 -17.30
C SER A 265 2.32 -8.75 -16.37
N GLY A 266 2.08 -8.85 -15.06
CA GLY A 266 3.10 -8.68 -14.01
C GLY A 266 3.64 -7.26 -13.80
N ALA A 267 3.27 -6.26 -14.62
CA ALA A 267 3.79 -4.90 -14.49
C ALA A 267 3.38 -4.24 -13.16
N LYS A 268 2.12 -4.42 -12.75
CA LYS A 268 1.62 -3.91 -11.46
C LYS A 268 2.40 -4.47 -10.27
N ASP A 269 2.66 -5.78 -10.25
CA ASP A 269 3.38 -6.41 -9.14
C ASP A 269 4.85 -5.98 -9.10
N GLU A 270 5.47 -5.79 -10.27
CA GLU A 270 6.82 -5.28 -10.38
C GLU A 270 6.92 -3.83 -9.87
N LEU A 271 5.95 -2.96 -10.22
CA LEU A 271 5.88 -1.60 -9.70
C LEU A 271 5.74 -1.54 -8.18
N LEU A 272 5.00 -2.48 -7.58
CA LEU A 272 4.85 -2.58 -6.13
C LEU A 272 6.14 -3.01 -5.43
N LYS A 273 6.84 -4.00 -6.00
CA LYS A 273 8.18 -4.39 -5.53
C LYS A 273 9.17 -3.23 -5.66
N LEU A 274 9.09 -2.50 -6.78
CA LEU A 274 9.93 -1.34 -7.03
C LEU A 274 9.65 -0.22 -6.03
N ALA A 275 8.38 0.03 -5.69
CA ALA A 275 8.02 1.00 -4.66
C ALA A 275 8.62 0.63 -3.28
N ARG A 276 8.57 -0.66 -2.90
CA ARG A 276 9.23 -1.17 -1.68
C ARG A 276 10.74 -0.96 -1.72
N PHE A 277 11.36 -1.28 -2.85
CA PHE A 277 12.80 -1.11 -3.06
C PHE A 277 13.22 0.36 -2.91
N ILE A 278 12.54 1.27 -3.62
CA ILE A 278 12.77 2.72 -3.56
C ILE A 278 12.60 3.24 -2.13
N TYR A 279 11.53 2.83 -1.44
CA TYR A 279 11.26 3.22 -0.06
C TYR A 279 12.38 2.78 0.89
N ASN A 280 12.79 1.51 0.83
CA ASN A 280 13.85 0.97 1.68
C ASN A 280 15.22 1.58 1.37
N ALA A 281 15.52 1.85 0.09
CA ALA A 281 16.75 2.54 -0.32
C ALA A 281 16.79 3.99 0.21
N ALA A 282 15.68 4.71 0.10
CA ALA A 282 15.55 6.05 0.65
C ALA A 282 15.67 6.07 2.17
N ILE A 283 15.16 5.05 2.88
CA ILE A 283 15.31 4.94 4.35
C ILE A 283 16.78 4.82 4.73
N LYS A 284 17.55 4.01 4.00
CA LYS A 284 19.00 3.88 4.23
C LYS A 284 19.70 5.23 4.07
N LYS A 285 19.37 6.00 3.02
CA LYS A 285 19.90 7.35 2.82
C LYS A 285 19.46 8.33 3.90
N LEU A 286 18.21 8.25 4.36
CA LEU A 286 17.68 9.08 5.44
C LEU A 286 18.43 8.81 6.76
N SER A 287 18.67 7.54 7.08
CA SER A 287 19.46 7.13 8.25
C SER A 287 20.84 7.79 8.29
N LEU A 288 21.55 7.77 7.15
CA LEU A 288 22.85 8.44 7.03
C LEU A 288 22.74 9.97 7.19
N ALA A 289 21.64 10.55 6.70
CA ALA A 289 21.42 11.99 6.80
C ALA A 289 21.16 12.46 8.24
N PHE A 290 20.59 11.64 9.12
CA PHE A 290 20.33 12.05 10.51
C PHE A 290 21.59 12.45 11.27
N HIS A 291 22.73 11.81 10.99
CA HIS A 291 24.02 12.18 11.58
C HIS A 291 24.48 13.58 11.18
N SER A 292 24.21 13.99 9.95
CA SER A 292 24.66 15.29 9.40
C SER A 292 23.60 16.40 9.50
N LYS A 293 22.33 16.03 9.77
CA LYS A 293 21.17 16.92 9.80
C LYS A 293 20.26 16.59 10.99
N PRO A 294 20.71 16.83 12.23
CA PRO A 294 19.93 16.52 13.43
C PRO A 294 18.60 17.27 13.50
N GLU A 295 18.47 18.42 12.81
CA GLU A 295 17.22 19.17 12.72
C GLU A 295 16.06 18.37 12.10
N LEU A 296 16.35 17.35 11.29
CA LEU A 296 15.33 16.46 10.72
C LEU A 296 14.65 15.62 11.80
N LEU A 297 15.35 15.28 12.89
CA LEU A 297 14.76 14.53 14.01
C LEU A 297 13.77 15.38 14.81
N ALA A 298 14.02 16.68 14.90
CA ALA A 298 13.19 17.63 15.63
C ALA A 298 11.97 18.12 14.83
N ASN A 299 12.00 18.05 13.49
CA ASN A 299 10.94 18.57 12.63
C ASN A 299 10.41 17.50 11.65
N PRO A 300 9.33 16.77 12.03
CA PRO A 300 8.74 15.72 11.20
C PRO A 300 8.36 16.13 9.78
N LYS A 301 7.89 17.38 9.59
CA LYS A 301 7.50 17.91 8.27
C LYS A 301 8.71 18.19 7.37
N GLN A 302 9.79 18.69 7.95
CA GLN A 302 11.04 18.90 7.22
C GLN A 302 11.67 17.55 6.84
N ALA A 303 11.62 16.57 7.74
CA ALA A 303 12.08 15.22 7.46
C ALA A 303 11.28 14.54 6.36
N SER A 304 9.94 14.65 6.34
CA SER A 304 9.14 14.08 5.24
C SER A 304 9.37 14.78 3.91
N ALA A 305 9.57 16.10 3.90
CA ALA A 305 9.95 16.82 2.70
C ALA A 305 11.31 16.34 2.16
N TYR A 306 12.32 16.21 3.04
CA TYR A 306 13.65 15.71 2.69
C TYR A 306 13.60 14.26 2.20
N PHE A 307 12.89 13.39 2.93
CA PHE A 307 12.70 12.00 2.54
C PHE A 307 11.98 11.85 1.20
N SER A 308 11.01 12.73 0.90
CA SER A 308 10.35 12.71 -0.40
C SER A 308 11.29 13.08 -1.55
N THR A 309 12.32 13.90 -1.31
CA THR A 309 13.42 14.14 -2.26
C THR A 309 14.27 12.88 -2.44
N LEU A 310 14.64 12.18 -1.36
CA LEU A 310 15.36 10.91 -1.45
C LEU A 310 14.58 9.85 -2.26
N ILE A 311 13.26 9.76 -2.05
CA ILE A 311 12.37 8.89 -2.85
C ILE A 311 12.41 9.27 -4.34
N CYS A 312 12.41 10.56 -4.65
CA CYS A 312 12.52 11.03 -6.04
C CYS A 312 13.85 10.62 -6.66
N ASP A 313 14.95 10.82 -5.94
CA ASP A 313 16.29 10.45 -6.40
C ASP A 313 16.37 8.95 -6.73
N GLU A 314 15.87 8.09 -5.85
CA GLU A 314 15.84 6.64 -6.07
C GLU A 314 14.90 6.25 -7.22
N ALA A 315 13.69 6.81 -7.27
CA ALA A 315 12.75 6.55 -8.36
C ALA A 315 13.32 6.97 -9.73
N THR A 316 14.11 8.04 -9.76
CA THR A 316 14.75 8.56 -10.95
C THR A 316 15.93 7.68 -11.40
N GLN A 317 16.67 7.07 -10.46
CA GLN A 317 17.67 6.05 -10.77
C GLN A 317 17.02 4.79 -11.35
N GLU A 318 15.89 4.35 -10.79
CA GLU A 318 15.16 3.20 -11.31
C GLU A 318 14.51 3.47 -12.67
N MET A 319 14.01 4.68 -12.90
CA MET A 319 13.56 5.13 -14.21
C MET A 319 14.65 4.95 -15.27
N LYS A 320 15.90 5.32 -14.95
CA LYS A 320 17.07 5.11 -15.81
C LYS A 320 17.37 3.64 -16.03
N ASN A 321 17.34 2.82 -14.98
CA ASN A 321 17.61 1.39 -15.09
C ASN A 321 16.61 0.71 -16.04
N TYR A 322 15.30 0.98 -15.89
CA TYR A 322 14.28 0.44 -16.79
C TYR A 322 14.33 1.03 -18.20
N ALA A 323 14.71 2.31 -18.37
CA ALA A 323 14.92 2.90 -19.68
C ALA A 323 16.09 2.22 -20.43
N ASN A 324 17.20 1.96 -19.75
CA ASN A 324 18.35 1.24 -20.32
C ASN A 324 18.00 -0.23 -20.62
N GLN A 325 17.27 -0.88 -19.72
CA GLN A 325 16.81 -2.26 -19.92
C GLN A 325 15.89 -2.35 -21.14
N ARG A 326 14.96 -1.42 -21.30
CA ARG A 326 14.07 -1.34 -22.48
C ARG A 326 14.87 -1.27 -23.77
N GLU A 327 15.83 -0.34 -23.88
CA GLU A 327 16.62 -0.19 -25.10
C GLU A 327 17.52 -1.41 -25.37
N SER A 328 18.07 -2.02 -24.31
CA SER A 328 18.85 -3.25 -24.43
C SER A 328 18.02 -4.40 -25.00
N ILE A 329 16.80 -4.60 -24.49
CA ILE A 329 15.90 -5.65 -25.01
C ILE A 329 15.42 -5.29 -26.42
N LYS A 330 15.14 -4.01 -26.70
CA LYS A 330 14.73 -3.55 -28.04
C LYS A 330 15.77 -3.88 -29.10
N SER A 331 17.04 -3.62 -28.82
CA SER A 331 18.12 -3.95 -29.75
C SER A 331 18.27 -5.44 -29.95
N LEU A 332 18.07 -6.25 -28.90
CA LEU A 332 18.01 -7.69 -29.05
C LEU A 332 16.86 -8.08 -29.98
N LEU A 333 15.65 -7.55 -29.75
CA LEU A 333 14.46 -7.83 -30.57
C LEU A 333 14.63 -7.48 -32.06
N ASN A 334 15.38 -6.41 -32.36
CA ASN A 334 15.60 -5.98 -33.74
C ASN A 334 16.61 -6.84 -34.52
N ASN A 335 17.27 -7.81 -33.88
CA ASN A 335 18.19 -8.72 -34.56
C ASN A 335 17.44 -9.92 -35.17
N GLU A 336 16.72 -9.66 -36.27
CA GLU A 336 15.87 -10.66 -36.93
C GLU A 336 16.65 -11.91 -37.38
N PHE A 337 17.90 -11.74 -37.84
CA PHE A 337 18.76 -12.84 -38.25
C PHE A 337 19.09 -13.79 -37.09
N LEU A 338 19.47 -13.22 -35.94
CA LEU A 338 19.74 -14.00 -34.73
C LEU A 338 18.50 -14.81 -34.30
N HIS A 339 17.33 -14.18 -34.32
CA HIS A 339 16.09 -14.84 -33.92
C HIS A 339 15.69 -15.95 -34.89
N LYS A 340 15.84 -15.74 -36.21
CA LYS A 340 15.59 -16.78 -37.22
C LYS A 340 16.53 -17.96 -37.01
N GLU A 341 17.82 -17.71 -36.83
CA GLU A 341 18.84 -18.75 -36.64
C GLU A 341 18.59 -19.60 -35.39
N ILE A 342 18.38 -18.95 -34.23
CA ILE A 342 18.10 -19.65 -32.96
C ILE A 342 16.81 -20.47 -33.06
N SER A 343 15.79 -19.94 -33.73
CA SER A 343 14.49 -20.63 -33.88
C SER A 343 14.61 -21.84 -34.81
N THR A 344 15.33 -21.71 -35.93
CA THR A 344 15.64 -22.85 -36.82
C THR A 344 16.44 -23.93 -36.10
N GLN A 345 17.46 -23.56 -35.32
CA GLN A 345 18.24 -24.53 -34.55
C GLN A 345 17.40 -25.25 -33.48
N ALA A 346 16.51 -24.52 -32.80
CA ALA A 346 15.66 -25.09 -31.75
C ALA A 346 14.60 -26.06 -32.30
N LEU A 347 14.02 -25.76 -33.47
CA LEU A 347 12.95 -26.55 -34.08
C LEU A 347 13.48 -27.62 -35.06
N GLY A 348 14.74 -27.53 -35.49
CA GLY A 348 15.37 -28.50 -36.39
C GLY A 348 14.91 -28.38 -37.85
N GLU A 349 14.21 -27.31 -38.20
CA GLU A 349 13.68 -27.04 -39.55
C GLU A 349 13.78 -25.55 -39.90
N GLU A 350 13.66 -25.20 -41.19
CA GLU A 350 13.60 -23.80 -41.59
C GLU A 350 12.27 -23.20 -41.09
N VAL A 351 12.38 -22.11 -40.32
CA VAL A 351 11.21 -21.47 -39.71
C VAL A 351 10.81 -20.20 -40.45
N GLY A 352 9.50 -19.95 -40.50
CA GLY A 352 8.92 -18.73 -41.03
C GLY A 352 8.84 -17.62 -39.99
N PHE A 353 8.27 -16.48 -40.40
CA PHE A 353 8.10 -15.32 -39.53
C PHE A 353 7.19 -15.59 -38.32
N ILE A 354 6.18 -16.45 -38.46
CA ILE A 354 5.19 -16.71 -37.41
C ILE A 354 5.85 -17.50 -36.27
N GLU A 355 6.59 -18.55 -36.62
CA GLU A 355 7.31 -19.41 -35.68
C GLU A 355 8.39 -18.61 -34.93
N VAL A 356 9.13 -17.74 -35.64
CA VAL A 356 10.08 -16.81 -35.01
C VAL A 356 9.35 -15.87 -34.06
N TYR A 357 8.20 -15.32 -34.48
CA TYR A 357 7.42 -14.40 -33.65
C TYR A 357 6.96 -15.06 -32.34
N GLU A 358 6.46 -16.29 -32.40
CA GLU A 358 6.05 -17.07 -31.22
C GLU A 358 7.25 -17.39 -30.32
N HIS A 359 8.38 -17.80 -30.90
CA HIS A 359 9.57 -18.18 -30.15
C HIS A 359 10.19 -16.99 -29.38
N ILE A 360 10.11 -15.77 -29.94
CA ILE A 360 10.60 -14.55 -29.27
C ILE A 360 9.55 -13.83 -28.41
N GLN A 361 8.33 -14.36 -28.31
CA GLN A 361 7.26 -13.76 -27.52
C GLN A 361 7.66 -13.45 -26.05
N PRO A 362 8.40 -14.32 -25.33
CA PRO A 362 8.87 -14.00 -23.98
C PRO A 362 9.80 -12.78 -23.92
N ILE A 363 10.58 -12.52 -24.98
CA ILE A 363 11.46 -11.36 -25.08
C ILE A 363 10.63 -10.10 -25.33
N ARG A 364 9.61 -10.18 -26.20
CA ARG A 364 8.65 -9.08 -26.45
C ARG A 364 7.90 -8.69 -25.19
N GLU A 365 7.45 -9.67 -24.41
CA GLU A 365 6.77 -9.43 -23.13
C GLU A 365 7.69 -8.72 -22.12
N LYS A 366 8.96 -9.13 -22.02
CA LYS A 366 9.97 -8.45 -21.20
C LYS A 366 10.20 -7.01 -21.66
N TYR A 367 10.31 -6.76 -22.96
CA TYR A 367 10.44 -5.41 -23.53
C TYR A 367 9.23 -4.55 -23.16
N ASN A 368 8.02 -5.04 -23.43
CA ASN A 368 6.78 -4.31 -23.16
C ASN A 368 6.66 -3.96 -21.67
N LYS A 369 7.00 -4.89 -20.78
CA LYS A 369 7.01 -4.65 -19.33
C LYS A 369 8.02 -3.57 -18.93
N ALA A 370 9.27 -3.66 -19.40
CA ALA A 370 10.31 -2.67 -19.08
C ALA A 370 9.96 -1.27 -19.63
N ALA A 371 9.45 -1.22 -20.87
CA ALA A 371 8.99 0.01 -21.50
C ALA A 371 7.87 0.68 -20.71
N HIS A 372 6.91 -0.12 -20.26
CA HIS A 372 5.76 0.35 -19.49
C HIS A 372 6.16 0.89 -18.12
N ILE A 373 6.98 0.14 -17.38
CA ILE A 373 7.46 0.57 -16.06
C ILE A 373 8.27 1.87 -16.17
N SER A 374 9.19 1.96 -17.15
CA SER A 374 9.95 3.18 -17.42
C SER A 374 9.02 4.39 -17.68
N ASN A 375 7.96 4.20 -18.46
CA ASN A 375 6.98 5.25 -18.76
C ASN A 375 6.17 5.66 -17.52
N VAL A 376 5.73 4.69 -16.70
CA VAL A 376 5.04 4.97 -15.44
C VAL A 376 5.92 5.80 -14.50
N LEU A 377 7.22 5.50 -14.40
CA LEU A 377 8.17 6.25 -13.59
C LEU A 377 8.42 7.66 -14.14
N SER A 378 8.54 7.83 -15.47
CA SER A 378 8.66 9.14 -16.12
C SER A 378 7.50 10.05 -15.76
N ILE A 379 6.26 9.56 -15.92
CA ILE A 379 5.05 10.31 -15.57
C ILE A 379 4.97 10.61 -14.08
N TRP A 380 5.44 9.69 -13.24
CA TRP A 380 5.48 9.91 -11.80
C TRP A 380 6.47 11.03 -11.44
N TYR A 381 7.66 11.02 -12.04
CA TYR A 381 8.70 12.04 -11.85
C TYR A 381 8.19 13.41 -12.29
N GLU A 382 7.62 13.51 -13.49
CA GLU A 382 7.04 14.74 -14.01
C GLU A 382 6.01 15.33 -13.03
N LYS A 383 5.05 14.51 -12.59
CA LYS A 383 4.01 14.91 -11.63
C LYS A 383 4.58 15.32 -10.27
N TRP A 384 5.63 14.65 -9.81
CA TRP A 384 6.29 14.95 -8.56
C TRP A 384 6.98 16.31 -8.59
N VAL A 385 7.64 16.64 -9.71
CA VAL A 385 8.31 17.93 -9.95
C VAL A 385 7.27 19.05 -10.08
N ILE A 386 6.28 18.85 -10.94
CA ILE A 386 5.18 19.81 -11.17
C ILE A 386 4.48 20.14 -9.85
N SER A 387 4.10 19.14 -9.06
CA SER A 387 3.41 19.36 -7.78
C SER A 387 4.21 20.22 -6.80
N ARG A 388 5.54 20.14 -6.81
CA ARG A 388 6.40 20.96 -5.95
C ARG A 388 6.55 22.36 -6.47
N TYR A 389 6.73 22.48 -7.78
CA TYR A 389 6.78 23.78 -8.43
C TYR A 389 5.49 24.55 -8.20
N ASP A 390 4.32 23.92 -8.36
CA ASP A 390 3.01 24.49 -8.07
C ASP A 390 2.86 24.90 -6.62
N ALA A 391 3.27 24.05 -5.68
CA ALA A 391 3.20 24.37 -4.25
C ALA A 391 4.08 25.58 -3.89
N LEU A 392 5.29 25.67 -4.47
CA LEU A 392 6.17 26.82 -4.28
C LEU A 392 5.65 28.07 -4.99
N SER A 393 5.10 27.91 -6.19
CA SER A 393 4.49 29.00 -6.96
C SER A 393 3.37 29.67 -6.21
N LYS A 394 2.43 28.88 -5.67
CA LYS A 394 1.31 29.38 -4.88
C LYS A 394 1.79 30.08 -3.62
N ASP A 395 2.77 29.51 -2.93
CA ASP A 395 3.36 30.14 -1.74
C ASP A 395 4.04 31.49 -2.11
N VAL A 396 4.70 31.60 -3.28
CA VAL A 396 5.26 32.86 -3.79
C VAL A 396 4.16 33.88 -4.13
N GLU A 397 3.07 33.47 -4.76
CA GLU A 397 1.93 34.34 -5.07
C GLU A 397 1.32 34.94 -3.80
N VAL A 398 1.20 34.15 -2.73
CA VAL A 398 0.74 34.64 -1.42
C VAL A 398 1.67 35.75 -0.89
N LEU A 399 2.99 35.61 -1.06
CA LEU A 399 3.94 36.67 -0.66
C LEU A 399 3.76 37.97 -1.46
N GLN A 400 3.16 37.92 -2.65
CA GLN A 400 2.97 39.07 -3.52
C GLN A 400 1.61 39.76 -3.33
N THR A 401 0.55 38.99 -3.05
CA THR A 401 -0.84 39.48 -3.18
C THR A 401 -1.67 39.37 -1.90
N ALA A 402 -1.19 38.64 -0.89
CA ALA A 402 -2.00 38.33 0.29
C ALA A 402 -1.78 39.29 1.47
N SER A 403 -2.63 39.11 2.49
CA SER A 403 -2.55 39.87 3.73
C SER A 403 -1.25 39.59 4.52
N SER A 404 -0.81 40.54 5.34
CA SER A 404 0.41 40.40 6.15
C SER A 404 0.41 39.15 7.04
N GLU A 405 -0.76 38.69 7.51
CA GLU A 405 -0.86 37.50 8.37
C GLU A 405 -0.60 36.20 7.59
N GLU A 406 -1.12 36.09 6.38
CA GLU A 406 -0.91 34.93 5.51
C GLU A 406 0.54 34.86 5.00
N VAL A 407 1.12 36.02 4.70
CA VAL A 407 2.54 36.15 4.33
C VAL A 407 3.45 35.61 5.45
N GLU A 408 3.21 35.99 6.70
CA GLU A 408 4.02 35.51 7.82
C GLU A 408 3.85 34.01 8.09
N LYS A 409 2.63 33.47 7.90
CA LYS A 409 2.39 32.01 7.97
C LYS A 409 3.19 31.26 6.91
N VAL A 410 3.22 31.74 5.66
CA VAL A 410 3.99 31.10 4.57
C VAL A 410 5.49 31.22 4.79
N LYS A 411 5.99 32.40 5.20
CA LYS A 411 7.40 32.61 5.56
C LYS A 411 7.84 31.64 6.64
N LYS A 412 7.05 31.50 7.71
CA LYS A 412 7.33 30.55 8.80
C LYS A 412 7.28 29.08 8.35
N LYS A 413 6.32 28.72 7.50
CA LYS A 413 6.19 27.35 6.94
C LYS A 413 7.40 26.96 6.09
N ARG A 414 7.95 27.90 5.31
CA ARG A 414 9.03 27.65 4.34
C ARG A 414 10.42 28.08 4.83
N ASN A 415 10.50 28.67 6.02
CA ASN A 415 11.69 29.35 6.54
C ASN A 415 12.24 30.40 5.56
N TRP A 416 11.35 31.18 4.94
CA TRP A 416 11.71 32.28 4.04
C TRP A 416 11.76 33.60 4.81
N THR A 417 12.80 34.40 4.56
CA THR A 417 12.94 35.74 5.13
C THR A 417 12.44 36.84 4.20
N SER A 418 12.38 36.57 2.89
CA SER A 418 11.98 37.56 1.87
C SER A 418 11.34 36.90 0.64
N LEU A 419 10.72 37.73 -0.21
CA LEU A 419 10.24 37.31 -1.54
C LEU A 419 11.40 36.81 -2.41
N GLU A 420 12.59 37.40 -2.32
CA GLU A 420 13.76 36.95 -3.08
C GLU A 420 14.20 35.54 -2.68
N CYS A 421 14.15 35.19 -1.39
CA CYS A 421 14.38 33.81 -0.94
C CYS A 421 13.38 32.82 -1.56
N ALA A 422 12.13 33.24 -1.71
CA ALA A 422 11.08 32.44 -2.32
C ALA A 422 11.30 32.24 -3.83
N LEU A 423 11.67 33.30 -4.54
CA LEU A 423 12.05 33.25 -5.96
C LEU A 423 13.30 32.41 -6.21
N ASN A 424 14.31 32.52 -5.33
CA ASN A 424 15.50 31.67 -5.38
C ASN A 424 15.17 30.20 -5.16
N SER A 425 14.24 29.86 -4.25
CA SER A 425 13.78 28.48 -4.07
C SER A 425 13.17 27.89 -5.34
N LEU A 426 12.42 28.69 -6.12
CA LEU A 426 11.90 28.27 -7.44
C LEU A 426 13.03 28.07 -8.46
N ARG A 427 13.99 29.00 -8.53
CA ARG A 427 15.16 28.88 -9.43
C ARG A 427 15.99 27.64 -9.11
N GLU A 428 16.25 27.39 -7.83
CA GLU A 428 16.99 26.22 -7.36
C GLU A 428 16.27 24.92 -7.71
N LEU A 429 14.93 24.84 -7.53
CA LEU A 429 14.18 23.65 -7.92
C LEU A 429 14.33 23.37 -9.42
N LYS A 430 14.18 24.39 -10.28
CA LYS A 430 14.37 24.25 -11.73
C LYS A 430 15.80 23.77 -12.05
N ALA A 431 16.81 24.44 -11.48
CA ALA A 431 18.21 24.11 -11.72
C ALA A 431 18.56 22.67 -11.31
N ARG A 432 18.17 22.25 -10.09
CA ARG A 432 18.39 20.89 -9.60
C ARG A 432 17.68 19.84 -10.45
N THR A 433 16.46 20.13 -10.90
CA THR A 433 15.70 19.24 -11.79
C THR A 433 16.44 19.01 -13.12
N TYR A 434 16.97 20.07 -13.71
CA TYR A 434 17.73 19.98 -14.95
C TYR A 434 19.07 19.27 -14.76
N GLU A 435 19.81 19.60 -13.69
CA GLU A 435 21.08 18.98 -13.34
C GLU A 435 20.92 17.47 -13.13
N GLN A 436 19.84 17.05 -12.46
CA GLN A 436 19.54 15.64 -12.24
C GLN A 436 19.32 14.89 -13.56
N LEU A 437 18.53 15.45 -14.49
CA LEU A 437 18.32 14.85 -15.81
C LEU A 437 19.59 14.83 -16.67
N ASP A 438 20.42 15.87 -16.57
CA ASP A 438 21.71 15.94 -17.26
C ASP A 438 22.67 14.88 -16.72
N LYS A 439 22.73 14.70 -15.41
CA LYS A 439 23.53 13.65 -14.77
C LYS A 439 23.10 12.24 -15.19
N LEU A 440 21.80 11.99 -15.32
CA LEU A 440 21.32 10.70 -15.84
C LEU A 440 21.73 10.48 -17.29
N THR A 441 21.61 11.53 -18.11
CA THR A 441 22.02 11.52 -19.52
C THR A 441 23.50 11.20 -19.65
N GLU A 442 24.35 11.83 -18.82
CA GLU A 442 25.78 11.57 -18.78
C GLU A 442 26.09 10.15 -18.30
N GLN A 443 25.42 9.66 -17.25
CA GLN A 443 25.58 8.29 -16.79
C GLN A 443 25.22 7.25 -17.86
N VAL A 444 24.17 7.48 -18.65
CA VAL A 444 23.84 6.61 -19.79
C VAL A 444 24.92 6.68 -20.87
N LYS A 445 25.49 7.84 -21.15
CA LYS A 445 26.61 7.98 -22.09
C LYS A 445 27.86 7.23 -21.60
N SER A 446 28.19 7.32 -20.31
CA SER A 446 29.40 6.72 -19.74
C SER A 446 29.29 5.21 -19.53
N TYR A 447 28.14 4.74 -19.04
CA TYR A 447 27.96 3.36 -18.56
C TYR A 447 26.88 2.57 -19.33
N GLY A 448 26.20 3.20 -20.29
CA GLY A 448 25.25 2.53 -21.16
C GLY A 448 25.93 1.50 -22.06
N ASN A 449 25.15 0.52 -22.54
CA ASN A 449 25.67 -0.50 -23.43
C ASN A 449 26.15 0.15 -24.74
N LYS A 450 27.48 0.16 -24.95
CA LYS A 450 28.15 0.78 -26.10
C LYS A 450 27.82 0.13 -27.45
N ALA A 451 27.28 -1.10 -27.44
CA ALA A 451 26.80 -1.76 -28.65
C ALA A 451 25.42 -1.24 -29.11
N LEU A 452 24.75 -0.45 -28.27
CA LEU A 452 23.51 0.24 -28.59
C LEU A 452 23.83 1.66 -29.03
N PHE A 453 23.21 2.14 -30.10
CA PHE A 453 23.07 3.59 -30.27
C PHE A 453 22.21 4.09 -29.10
N THR A 454 22.84 4.67 -28.07
CA THR A 454 22.23 5.10 -26.79
C THR A 454 21.15 6.20 -26.93
N ASN A 455 20.76 6.54 -28.16
CA ASN A 455 19.84 7.61 -28.51
C ASN A 455 18.46 7.45 -27.85
N GLY A 456 17.97 6.22 -27.63
CA GLY A 456 16.63 6.00 -27.08
C GLY A 456 16.46 6.43 -25.62
N SER A 457 17.40 6.05 -24.75
CA SER A 457 17.38 6.43 -23.33
C SER A 457 17.75 7.91 -23.13
N ILE A 458 18.68 8.44 -23.94
CA ILE A 458 19.03 9.86 -23.95
C ILE A 458 17.84 10.71 -24.39
N ALA A 459 17.17 10.33 -25.48
CA ALA A 459 16.00 11.05 -25.98
C ALA A 459 14.85 11.07 -24.96
N LEU A 460 14.71 10.03 -24.13
CA LEU A 460 13.72 10.02 -23.05
C LEU A 460 14.00 11.13 -22.04
N PHE A 461 15.23 11.26 -21.54
CA PHE A 461 15.55 12.30 -20.57
C PHE A 461 15.56 13.70 -21.17
N GLU A 462 15.98 13.84 -22.42
CA GLU A 462 15.91 15.11 -23.16
C GLU A 462 14.46 15.55 -23.38
N ALA A 463 13.57 14.62 -23.76
CA ALA A 463 12.13 14.90 -23.90
C ALA A 463 11.50 15.27 -22.55
N GLU A 464 11.84 14.57 -21.47
CA GLU A 464 11.38 14.89 -20.12
C GLU A 464 11.86 16.28 -19.67
N LYS A 465 13.13 16.60 -19.92
CA LYS A 465 13.71 17.92 -19.65
C LYS A 465 12.98 19.01 -20.44
N GLN A 466 12.66 18.75 -21.70
CA GLN A 466 11.95 19.70 -22.54
C GLN A 466 10.50 19.90 -22.07
N SER A 467 9.78 18.83 -21.75
CA SER A 467 8.42 18.91 -21.19
C SER A 467 8.37 19.80 -19.94
N LEU A 468 9.33 19.61 -19.02
CA LEU A 468 9.41 20.42 -17.80
C LEU A 468 9.81 21.88 -18.08
N LYS A 469 10.70 22.12 -19.04
CA LYS A 469 11.05 23.49 -19.48
C LYS A 469 9.83 24.22 -20.03
N ASP A 470 9.07 23.58 -20.90
CA ASP A 470 7.87 24.14 -21.52
C ASP A 470 6.84 24.49 -20.44
N TYR A 471 6.60 23.55 -19.52
CA TYR A 471 5.72 23.76 -18.38
C TYR A 471 6.16 24.94 -17.50
N PHE A 472 7.43 25.01 -17.11
CA PHE A 472 7.94 26.08 -16.27
C PHE A 472 7.91 27.45 -16.95
N THR A 473 8.07 27.49 -18.27
CA THR A 473 8.00 28.71 -19.08
C THR A 473 6.56 29.21 -19.15
N PHE A 474 5.62 28.32 -19.50
CA PHE A 474 4.18 28.62 -19.53
C PHE A 474 3.67 29.17 -18.19
N GLN A 475 4.06 28.54 -17.07
CA GLN A 475 3.67 29.01 -15.73
C GLN A 475 4.29 30.36 -15.35
N GLN A 476 5.46 30.68 -15.89
CA GLN A 476 6.10 31.98 -15.67
C GLN A 476 5.44 33.08 -16.51
N GLU A 477 5.04 32.77 -17.75
CA GLU A 477 4.29 33.67 -18.63
C GLU A 477 2.90 33.98 -18.08
N ASN A 478 2.14 32.97 -17.64
CA ASN A 478 0.83 33.17 -17.02
C ASN A 478 0.91 34.07 -15.78
N ARG A 479 1.96 33.93 -14.97
CA ARG A 479 2.17 34.80 -13.80
C ARG A 479 2.45 36.24 -14.18
N LYS A 480 3.30 36.48 -15.19
CA LYS A 480 3.56 37.83 -15.71
C LYS A 480 2.28 38.49 -16.23
N ASN A 481 1.44 37.71 -16.91
CA ASN A 481 0.16 38.20 -17.43
C ASN A 481 -0.83 38.54 -16.30
N LEU A 482 -0.88 37.76 -15.22
CA LEU A 482 -1.72 38.05 -14.06
C LEU A 482 -1.28 39.32 -13.31
N THR A 483 0.03 39.52 -13.12
CA THR A 483 0.56 40.73 -12.46
C THR A 483 0.33 42.01 -13.28
N ASN A 484 0.26 41.90 -14.61
CA ASN A 484 0.01 43.05 -15.51
C ASN A 484 -1.48 43.42 -15.62
N VAL A 485 -2.39 42.56 -15.17
CA VAL A 485 -3.85 42.84 -15.16
C VAL A 485 -4.29 43.39 -13.80
N SER A 486 -3.47 43.24 -12.75
CA SER A 486 -3.73 43.74 -11.38
C SER A 486 -3.02 45.06 -11.03
N ALA A 487 -2.26 45.64 -11.97
CA ALA A 487 -1.64 46.96 -11.88
C ALA A 487 -2.38 47.93 -12.82
#